data_AF-A0A966W9R1-F1
#
_entry.id   AF-A0A966W9R1-F1
#
_cell.length_a   1.000
_cell.length_b   1.000
_cell.length_c   1.000
_cell.angle_alpha   90.00
_cell.angle_beta   90.00
_cell.angle_gamma   90.00
#
_symmetry.space_group_name_H-M   'P 1'
#
loop_
_entity.id
_entity.type
_entity.pdbx_description
1 polymer ?
#
loop_
_entity_poly.entity_id
_entity_poly.type
_entity_poly.pdbx_seq_one_letter_code
_entity_poly.pdbx_strand_id
1 'polypeptide(L)'
;MAITHLLLDIEGTTCPVSFVAEVLFPYARQALGPFLQRHGAEPEVAALLREVEAAWRQDPHPEAQALGKTGDLGAYLEWLIDHDIKLTPLKDLQGRIWADGYGSG
;
A
#
# COMPACT_ATOMS: atom_id res chain seq x y z
N MET A 1 28.21 14.19 32.65
CA MET A 1 26.96 13.44 32.41
C MET A 1 27.14 12.61 31.17
N ALA A 2 26.90 11.30 31.23
CA ALA A 2 26.91 10.43 30.06
C ALA A 2 25.49 10.30 29.51
N ILE A 3 25.33 10.39 28.19
CA ILE A 3 24.05 10.12 27.52
C ILE A 3 23.81 8.60 27.58
N THR A 4 22.65 8.17 28.04
CA THR A 4 22.30 6.75 28.20
C THR A 4 21.33 6.24 27.14
N HIS A 5 20.62 7.13 26.45
CA HIS A 5 19.60 6.79 25.46
C HIS A 5 19.57 7.84 24.34
N LEU A 6 19.19 7.41 23.14
CA LEU A 6 18.93 8.26 21.99
C LEU A 6 17.50 8.04 21.51
N LEU A 7 16.78 9.13 21.27
CA LEU A 7 15.48 9.12 20.59
C LEU A 7 15.67 9.79 19.24
N LEU A 8 15.31 9.08 18.18
CA LEU A 8 15.49 9.53 16.80
C LEU A 8 14.12 9.58 16.12
N ASP A 9 13.86 10.69 15.45
CA ASP A 9 12.72 10.82 14.55
C ASP A 9 13.06 10.21 13.17
N ILE A 10 12.02 9.97 12.36
CA ILE A 10 12.15 9.37 11.03
C ILE A 10 12.30 10.47 9.98
N GLU A 11 11.20 11.16 9.69
CA GLU A 11 11.11 12.11 8.57
C GLU A 11 11.93 13.38 8.85
N GLY A 12 12.86 13.70 7.95
CA GLY A 12 13.75 14.85 8.10
C GLY A 12 14.87 14.66 9.13
N THR A 13 14.93 13.51 9.81
CA THR A 13 15.98 13.19 10.78
C THR A 13 16.82 11.98 10.34
N THR A 14 16.21 10.82 10.15
CA THR A 14 16.92 9.60 9.68
C THR A 14 16.62 9.25 8.23
N CYS A 15 15.54 9.79 7.64
CA CYS A 15 15.28 9.74 6.21
C CYS A 15 14.83 11.10 5.66
N PRO A 16 15.00 11.39 4.36
CA PRO A 16 14.39 12.56 3.75
C PRO A 16 12.86 12.51 3.92
N VAL A 17 12.24 13.66 4.21
CA VAL A 17 10.77 13.77 4.31
C VAL A 17 10.09 13.25 3.02
N SER A 18 10.74 13.42 1.87
CA SER A 18 10.21 12.96 0.59
C SER A 18 10.28 11.44 0.38
N PHE A 19 11.01 10.70 1.22
CA PHE A 19 11.27 9.28 1.00
C PHE A 19 10.00 8.43 0.91
N VAL A 20 8.99 8.73 1.72
CA VAL A 20 7.71 7.99 1.69
C VAL A 20 7.02 8.20 0.34
N ALA A 21 6.88 9.46 -0.08
CA ALA A 21 6.14 9.82 -1.29
C ALA A 21 6.91 9.50 -2.58
N GLU A 22 8.23 9.71 -2.60
CA GLU A 22 9.06 9.59 -3.81
C GLU A 22 9.68 8.19 -3.97
N VAL A 23 9.69 7.36 -2.93
CA VAL A 23 10.31 6.02 -2.98
C VAL A 23 9.32 4.93 -2.57
N LEU A 24 8.75 5.00 -1.37
CA LEU A 24 7.93 3.90 -0.84
C LEU A 24 6.60 3.72 -1.59
N PHE A 25 5.93 4.80 -1.97
CA PHE A 25 4.69 4.73 -2.76
C PHE A 25 4.94 4.24 -4.19
N PRO A 26 5.93 4.76 -4.96
CA PRO A 26 6.29 4.21 -6.27
C PRO A 26 6.69 2.73 -6.21
N TYR A 27 7.46 2.34 -5.19
CA TYR A 27 7.81 0.93 -4.99
C TYR A 27 6.57 0.07 -4.75
N ALA A 28 5.69 0.48 -3.82
CA ALA A 28 4.48 -0.28 -3.50
C ALA A 28 3.59 -0.47 -4.73
N ARG A 29 3.45 0.58 -5.56
CA ARG A 29 2.74 0.51 -6.83
C ARG A 29 3.35 -0.54 -7.76
N GLN A 30 4.66 -0.47 -8.00
CA GLN A 30 5.35 -1.37 -8.93
C GLN A 30 5.31 -2.84 -8.46
N ALA A 31 5.44 -3.06 -7.15
CA ALA A 31 5.48 -4.39 -6.56
C ALA A 31 4.08 -5.01 -6.30
N LEU A 32 3.01 -4.22 -6.39
CA LEU A 32 1.64 -4.67 -6.09
C LEU A 32 1.23 -5.90 -6.90
N GLY A 33 1.34 -5.86 -8.23
CA GLY A 33 0.95 -6.97 -9.10
C GLY A 33 1.68 -8.28 -8.76
N PRO A 34 3.03 -8.29 -8.76
CA PRO A 34 3.82 -9.46 -8.34
C PRO A 34 3.51 -9.95 -6.93
N PHE A 35 3.29 -9.04 -5.98
CA PHE A 35 2.93 -9.38 -4.60
C PHE A 35 1.58 -10.10 -4.54
N LEU A 36 0.55 -9.57 -5.21
CA LEU A 36 -0.78 -10.19 -5.24
C LEU A 36 -0.77 -11.56 -5.94
N GLN A 37 0.05 -11.76 -6.96
CA GLN A 37 0.21 -13.06 -7.61
C GLN A 37 0.81 -14.11 -6.65
N ARG A 38 1.72 -13.70 -5.76
CA ARG A 38 2.42 -14.61 -4.86
C ARG A 38 1.68 -14.86 -3.55
N HIS A 39 1.12 -13.81 -2.96
CA HIS A 39 0.54 -13.81 -1.62
C HIS A 39 -0.98 -13.63 -1.61
N GLY A 40 -1.62 -13.35 -2.74
CA GLY A 40 -3.06 -13.04 -2.80
C GLY A 40 -3.98 -14.16 -2.29
N ALA A 41 -3.52 -15.41 -2.32
CA ALA A 41 -4.26 -16.57 -1.80
C ALA A 41 -4.07 -16.79 -0.29
N GLU A 42 -3.15 -16.08 0.35
CA GLU A 42 -2.95 -16.18 1.80
C GLU A 42 -4.16 -15.61 2.55
N PRO A 43 -4.63 -16.26 3.63
CA PRO A 43 -5.87 -15.87 4.29
C PRO A 43 -5.91 -14.40 4.74
N GLU A 44 -4.77 -13.87 5.20
CA GLU A 44 -4.66 -12.48 5.64
C GLU A 44 -4.76 -11.49 4.47
N VAL A 45 -4.07 -11.77 3.35
CA VAL A 45 -4.12 -10.91 2.16
C VAL A 45 -5.50 -11.01 1.50
N ALA A 46 -6.06 -12.21 1.40
CA ALA A 46 -7.42 -12.42 0.88
C ALA A 46 -8.49 -11.71 1.73
N ALA A 47 -8.28 -11.57 3.05
CA ALA A 47 -9.16 -10.77 3.90
C ALA A 47 -9.08 -9.28 3.55
N LEU A 48 -7.86 -8.73 3.41
CA LEU A 48 -7.65 -7.35 3.00
C LEU A 48 -8.27 -7.07 1.63
N LEU A 49 -8.11 -7.97 0.66
CA LEU A 49 -8.71 -7.83 -0.68
C LEU A 49 -10.24 -7.79 -0.63
N ARG A 50 -10.88 -8.57 0.25
CA ARG A 50 -12.33 -8.50 0.46
C ARG A 50 -12.77 -7.17 1.07
N GLU A 51 -11.99 -6.61 1.98
CA GLU A 51 -12.26 -5.28 2.55
C GLU A 51 -12.12 -4.18 1.49
N VAL A 52 -11.09 -4.27 0.63
CA VAL A 52 -10.91 -3.36 -0.51
C VAL A 52 -12.10 -3.47 -1.46
N GLU A 53 -12.54 -4.68 -1.80
CA GLU A 53 -13.70 -4.89 -2.67
C GLU A 53 -14.99 -4.32 -2.04
N ALA A 54 -15.19 -4.50 -0.74
CA ALA A 54 -16.34 -3.95 -0.04
C ALA A 54 -16.33 -2.41 -0.02
N ALA A 55 -15.16 -1.80 0.14
CA ALA A 55 -14.97 -0.35 0.05
C ALA A 55 -15.22 0.15 -1.38
N TRP A 56 -14.72 -0.58 -2.39
CA TRP A 56 -14.88 -0.23 -3.79
C TRP A 56 -16.35 -0.15 -4.21
N ARG A 57 -17.18 -1.09 -3.75
CA ARG A 57 -18.63 -1.08 -4.02
C ARG A 57 -19.35 0.14 -3.48
N GLN A 58 -18.75 0.83 -2.50
CA GLN A 58 -19.31 2.01 -1.87
C GLN A 58 -18.65 3.31 -2.38
N ASP A 59 -17.67 3.20 -3.28
CA ASP A 59 -16.95 4.36 -3.81
C ASP A 59 -17.84 5.14 -4.82
N PRO A 60 -18.20 6.40 -4.52
CA PRO A 60 -19.01 7.20 -5.42
C PRO A 60 -18.22 7.77 -6.62
N HIS A 61 -16.89 7.61 -6.66
CA HIS A 61 -16.05 8.22 -7.70
C HIS A 61 -16.30 7.57 -9.08
N PRO A 62 -16.58 8.37 -10.14
CA PRO A 62 -16.90 7.83 -11.46
C PRO A 62 -15.81 6.93 -12.06
N GLU A 63 -14.53 7.26 -11.86
CA GLU A 63 -13.41 6.43 -12.32
C GLU A 63 -13.31 5.11 -11.56
N ALA A 64 -13.49 5.13 -10.24
CA ALA A 64 -13.55 3.92 -9.43
C ALA A 64 -14.69 3.02 -9.91
N GLN A 65 -15.89 3.57 -10.15
CA GLN A 65 -17.02 2.82 -10.69
C GLN A 65 -16.77 2.26 -12.09
N ALA A 66 -16.05 3.01 -12.94
CA ALA A 66 -15.68 2.55 -14.28
C ALA A 66 -14.72 1.35 -14.23
N LEU A 67 -13.71 1.41 -13.34
CA LEU A 67 -12.82 0.28 -13.08
C LEU A 67 -13.60 -0.94 -12.58
N GLY A 68 -14.66 -0.74 -11.78
CA GLY A 68 -15.50 -1.81 -11.25
C GLY A 68 -16.16 -2.68 -12.34
N LYS A 69 -16.35 -2.15 -13.54
CA LYS A 69 -16.88 -2.89 -14.69
C LYS A 69 -15.92 -3.95 -15.21
N THR A 70 -14.61 -3.78 -14.98
CA THR A 70 -13.58 -4.75 -15.36
C THR A 70 -13.44 -5.86 -14.33
N GLY A 71 -13.84 -5.60 -13.08
CA GLY A 71 -13.63 -6.51 -11.95
C GLY A 71 -12.17 -6.64 -11.51
N ASP A 72 -11.27 -5.82 -12.06
CA ASP A 72 -9.85 -5.85 -11.72
C ASP A 72 -9.58 -5.06 -10.44
N LEU A 73 -9.51 -5.79 -9.31
CA LEU A 73 -9.20 -5.21 -8.01
C LEU A 73 -7.77 -4.63 -7.96
N GLY A 74 -6.84 -5.16 -8.76
CA GLY A 74 -5.48 -4.64 -8.88
C GLY A 74 -5.49 -3.23 -9.46
N ALA A 75 -6.25 -3.03 -10.54
CA ALA A 75 -6.40 -1.72 -11.17
C ALA A 75 -7.03 -0.67 -10.22
N TYR A 76 -7.98 -1.08 -9.38
CA TYR A 76 -8.52 -0.21 -8.34
C TYR A 76 -7.49 0.15 -7.27
N LEU A 77 -6.71 -0.82 -6.79
CA LEU A 77 -5.62 -0.56 -5.83
C LEU A 77 -4.55 0.37 -6.40
N GLU A 78 -4.16 0.18 -7.66
CA GLU A 78 -3.25 1.09 -8.37
C GLU A 78 -3.84 2.51 -8.46
N TRP A 79 -5.12 2.63 -8.80
CA TRP A 79 -5.81 3.91 -8.86
C TRP A 79 -5.86 4.62 -7.50
N LEU A 80 -6.12 3.88 -6.42
CA LEU A 80 -6.08 4.42 -5.05
C LEU A 80 -4.69 4.98 -4.71
N ILE A 81 -3.62 4.27 -5.11
CA ILE A 81 -2.23 4.74 -4.91
C ILE A 81 -1.96 6.01 -5.72
N ASP A 82 -2.37 6.07 -6.98
CA ASP A 82 -2.14 7.24 -7.86
C ASP A 82 -2.84 8.50 -7.34
N HIS A 83 -3.98 8.34 -6.67
CA HIS A 83 -4.80 9.44 -6.18
C HIS A 83 -4.54 9.78 -4.70
N ASP A 84 -3.52 9.18 -4.06
CA ASP A 84 -3.24 9.30 -2.61
C ASP A 84 -4.48 9.03 -1.74
N ILE A 85 -5.30 8.04 -2.15
CA ILE A 85 -6.51 7.68 -1.40
C ILE A 85 -6.15 6.75 -0.25
N LYS A 86 -6.39 7.24 0.97
CA LYS A 86 -5.97 6.59 2.21
C LYS A 86 -7.01 5.58 2.68
N LEU A 87 -7.01 4.41 2.05
CA LEU A 87 -7.82 3.27 2.45
C LEU A 87 -7.05 2.37 3.43
N THR A 88 -7.62 2.04 4.59
CA THR A 88 -6.94 1.23 5.63
C THR A 88 -6.38 -0.09 5.11
N PRO A 89 -7.15 -0.98 4.46
CA PRO A 89 -6.59 -2.23 3.94
C PRO A 89 -5.54 -2.02 2.83
N LEU A 90 -5.58 -0.91 2.08
CA LEU A 90 -4.48 -0.56 1.16
C LEU A 90 -3.19 -0.25 1.92
N LYS A 91 -3.25 0.51 3.02
CA LYS A 91 -2.07 0.80 3.84
C LYS A 91 -1.44 -0.48 4.40
N ASP A 92 -2.25 -1.43 4.82
CA ASP A 92 -1.77 -2.72 5.31
C ASP A 92 -1.13 -3.55 4.20
N LEU A 93 -1.73 -3.55 3.00
CA LEU A 93 -1.11 -4.17 1.81
C LEU A 93 0.24 -3.52 1.48
N GLN A 94 0.33 -2.18 1.49
CA GLN A 94 1.58 -1.46 1.26
C GLN A 94 2.65 -1.85 2.29
N GLY A 95 2.29 -1.96 3.56
CA GLY A 95 3.18 -2.43 4.62
C GLY A 95 3.73 -3.84 4.36
N ARG A 96 2.87 -4.76 3.92
CA ARG A 96 3.26 -6.13 3.57
C ARG A 96 4.14 -6.19 2.33
N ILE A 97 3.84 -5.37 1.31
CA ILE A 97 4.66 -5.24 0.10
C ILE A 97 6.06 -4.74 0.46
N TRP A 98 6.18 -3.73 1.33
CA TRP A 98 7.48 -3.26 1.80
C TRP A 98 8.22 -4.35 2.58
N ALA A 99 7.54 -5.08 3.46
CA ALA A 99 8.15 -6.16 4.23
C ALA A 99 8.68 -7.29 3.32
N ASP A 100 7.91 -7.69 2.30
CA ASP A 100 8.36 -8.66 1.28
C ASP A 100 9.56 -8.12 0.49
N GLY A 101 9.52 -6.84 0.12
CA GLY A 101 10.60 -6.15 -0.58
C GLY A 101 11.91 -6.10 0.19
N TYR A 102 11.87 -5.66 1.45
CA TYR A 102 13.05 -5.63 2.33
C TYR A 102 13.50 -7.01 2.78
N GLY A 103 12.61 -8.01 2.82
CA GLY A 103 12.97 -9.39 3.15
C GLY A 103 13.64 -10.15 2.02
N SER A 104 13.40 -9.73 0.77
CA SER A 104 13.96 -10.33 -0.45
C SER A 104 15.21 -9.62 -0.98
N GLY A 105 15.67 -8.55 -0.30
CA GLY A 105 16.84 -7.74 -0.66
C GLY A 105 17.73 -7.39 0.52
#